data_AF-A0AAE1HVG6-F1
#
_entry.id   AF-A0AAE1HVG6-F1
#
_cell.length_a   1.000
_cell.length_b   1.000
_cell.length_c   1.000
_cell.angle_alpha   90.00
_cell.angle_beta   90.00
_cell.angle_gamma   90.00
#
_symmetry.space_group_name_H-M   'P 1'
#
loop_
_entity.id
_entity.type
_entity.pdbx_description
1 polymer ?
#
loop_
_entity_poly.entity_id
_entity_poly.type
_entity_poly.pdbx_seq_one_letter_code
_entity_poly.pdbx_strand_id
1 'polypeptide(L)'
;MRGKTPVPNQSTFREADQLLRNPESNSRRGGAILPGAGWPDGAESLIFTSKRALEIVHSTDPIASDPTFRLTPRLVGALQVMLVAIFAFGSTFPIAVAIMRSKTTQAYEAVFKKLKELGLKPKQVVTDWEVAEREGWRRAFHKADY
;
A
#
# COMPACT_ATOMS: atom_id res chain seq x y z
N MET A 1 35.44 -11.47 -4.10
CA MET A 1 34.68 -11.12 -5.32
C MET A 1 33.36 -10.47 -4.91
N ARG A 2 33.18 -9.15 -5.12
CA ARG A 2 31.90 -8.48 -4.84
C ARG A 2 30.99 -8.71 -6.04
N GLY A 3 29.90 -9.46 -5.87
CA GLY A 3 28.88 -9.65 -6.90
C GLY A 3 28.31 -8.30 -7.30
N LYS A 4 28.31 -7.99 -8.60
CA LYS A 4 27.69 -6.78 -9.13
C LYS A 4 26.19 -6.86 -8.84
N THR A 5 25.69 -5.90 -8.05
CA THR A 5 24.26 -5.72 -7.84
C THR A 5 23.60 -5.52 -9.21
N PRO A 6 22.61 -6.33 -9.60
CA PRO A 6 21.96 -6.16 -10.90
C PRO A 6 21.30 -4.78 -10.95
N VAL A 7 21.69 -4.00 -11.96
CA VAL A 7 21.08 -2.70 -12.25
C VAL A 7 19.65 -2.97 -12.74
N PRO A 8 18.60 -2.37 -12.14
CA PRO A 8 17.23 -2.55 -12.63
C PRO A 8 17.13 -2.10 -14.08
N ASN A 9 16.63 -2.99 -14.95
CA ASN A 9 16.42 -2.70 -16.37
C ASN A 9 15.42 -1.54 -16.53
N GLN A 10 15.66 -0.63 -17.47
CA GLN A 10 14.75 0.46 -17.81
C GLN A 10 13.33 -0.03 -18.19
N SER A 11 13.18 -1.28 -18.61
CA SER A 11 11.89 -1.92 -18.91
C SER A 11 10.96 -1.99 -17.70
N THR A 12 11.48 -2.28 -16.51
CA THR A 12 10.69 -2.45 -15.28
C THR A 12 10.00 -1.16 -14.85
N PHE A 13 10.58 -0.02 -15.19
CA PHE A 13 10.04 1.31 -14.86
C PHE A 13 8.93 1.76 -15.80
N ARG A 14 9.05 1.45 -17.11
CA ARG A 14 7.96 1.67 -18.07
C ARG A 14 6.78 0.77 -17.78
N GLU A 15 7.04 -0.47 -17.37
CA GLU A 15 6.01 -1.41 -16.94
C GLU A 15 5.25 -0.92 -15.71
N ALA A 16 5.90 -0.32 -14.71
CA ALA A 16 5.23 0.25 -13.54
C ALA A 16 4.33 1.46 -13.89
N ASP A 17 4.78 2.36 -14.75
CA ASP A 17 3.96 3.49 -15.24
C ASP A 17 2.82 3.01 -16.14
N GLN A 18 3.07 1.97 -16.96
CA GLN A 18 2.01 1.30 -17.72
C GLN A 18 1.03 0.55 -16.82
N LEU A 19 1.44 -0.02 -15.69
CA LEU A 19 0.54 -0.65 -14.72
C LEU A 19 -0.29 0.39 -13.96
N LEU A 20 0.28 1.57 -13.69
CA LEU A 20 -0.44 2.73 -13.16
C LEU A 20 -1.50 3.24 -14.16
N ARG A 21 -1.19 3.21 -15.46
CA ARG A 21 -2.07 3.72 -16.54
C ARG A 21 -3.03 2.68 -17.11
N ASN A 22 -2.67 1.40 -17.07
CA ASN A 22 -3.42 0.27 -17.60
C ASN A 22 -3.42 -0.93 -16.62
N PRO A 23 -4.34 -0.88 -15.66
CA PRO A 23 -4.53 -1.83 -14.57
C PRO A 23 -4.49 -3.34 -14.90
N GLU A 24 -5.16 -3.77 -15.96
CA GLU A 24 -5.76 -5.11 -16.00
C GLU A 24 -4.80 -6.26 -16.36
N SER A 25 -3.52 -6.00 -16.56
CA SER A 25 -2.62 -6.91 -17.28
C SER A 25 -1.89 -7.99 -16.45
N ASN A 26 -1.88 -7.98 -15.11
CA ASN A 26 -0.93 -8.82 -14.35
C ASN A 26 -1.41 -9.43 -13.01
N SER A 27 -2.47 -10.25 -13.02
CA SER A 27 -2.94 -10.97 -11.82
C SER A 27 -2.32 -12.36 -11.56
N ARG A 28 -1.29 -12.79 -12.30
CA ARG A 28 -0.99 -14.25 -12.45
C ARG A 28 0.02 -14.90 -11.50
N ARG A 29 0.62 -14.24 -10.50
CA ARG A 29 1.55 -14.93 -9.56
C ARG A 29 1.51 -14.40 -8.12
N GLY A 30 0.51 -14.83 -7.34
CA GLY A 30 0.54 -14.87 -5.87
C GLY A 30 0.52 -13.53 -5.10
N GLY A 31 1.05 -12.45 -5.68
CA GLY A 31 0.83 -11.08 -5.26
C GLY A 31 -0.27 -10.47 -6.13
N ALA A 32 -1.29 -9.89 -5.49
CA ALA A 32 -2.28 -9.12 -6.19
C ALA A 32 -1.68 -7.73 -6.45
N ILE A 33 -1.36 -7.42 -7.70
CA ILE A 33 -1.27 -6.04 -8.16
C ILE A 33 -2.72 -5.68 -8.44
N LEU A 34 -3.29 -4.82 -7.58
CA LEU A 34 -4.66 -4.34 -7.74
C LEU A 34 -4.62 -2.87 -8.08
N PRO A 35 -4.52 -2.57 -9.37
CA PRO A 35 -4.80 -1.24 -9.85
C PRO A 35 -6.30 -1.01 -9.68
N GLY A 36 -6.66 0.00 -8.89
CA GLY A 36 -8.05 0.35 -8.68
C GLY A 36 -8.64 0.94 -9.95
N ALA A 37 -9.48 0.17 -10.64
CA ALA A 37 -10.55 0.78 -11.40
C ALA A 37 -11.44 1.56 -10.42
N GLY A 38 -11.77 2.82 -10.74
CA GLY A 38 -12.66 3.64 -9.91
C GLY A 38 -12.01 4.34 -8.71
N TRP A 39 -10.68 4.57 -8.74
CA TRP A 39 -10.08 5.54 -7.81
C TRP A 39 -10.71 6.92 -7.99
N PRO A 40 -10.98 7.67 -6.90
CA PRO A 40 -11.30 9.08 -7.03
C PRO A 40 -10.14 9.85 -7.68
N ASP A 41 -10.45 10.96 -8.37
CA ASP A 41 -9.44 11.80 -9.02
C ASP A 41 -8.34 12.22 -8.01
N GLY A 42 -7.08 11.97 -8.36
CA GLY A 42 -5.93 12.30 -7.52
C GLY A 42 -5.64 11.32 -6.37
N ALA A 43 -6.46 10.27 -6.22
CA ALA A 43 -6.28 9.18 -5.25
C ALA A 43 -5.72 7.90 -5.90
N GLU A 44 -5.25 7.97 -7.15
CA GLU A 44 -4.77 6.80 -7.88
C GLU A 44 -3.58 6.17 -7.16
N SER A 45 -3.70 4.86 -6.92
CA SER A 45 -2.72 4.09 -6.16
C SER A 45 -2.51 2.69 -6.77
N LEU A 46 -1.31 2.15 -6.62
CA LEU A 46 -1.02 0.73 -6.84
C LEU A 46 -0.81 0.06 -5.49
N ILE A 47 -1.55 -1.02 -5.24
CA ILE A 47 -1.42 -1.82 -4.04
C ILE A 47 -0.78 -3.15 -4.41
N PHE A 48 0.28 -3.48 -3.69
CA PHE A 48 0.97 -4.77 -3.71
C PHE A 48 0.70 -5.47 -2.40
N THR A 49 -0.04 -6.56 -2.45
CA THR A 49 -0.32 -7.39 -1.27
C THR A 49 -0.46 -8.85 -1.69
N SER A 50 -0.42 -9.76 -0.72
CA SER A 50 -0.82 -11.15 -0.94
C SER A 50 -2.03 -11.46 -0.09
N LYS A 51 -3.02 -12.15 -0.69
CA LYS A 51 -4.22 -12.57 0.04
C LYS A 51 -3.87 -13.36 1.29
N ARG A 52 -2.88 -14.25 1.18
CA ARG A 52 -2.35 -15.04 2.30
C ARG A 52 -1.81 -14.16 3.43
N ALA A 53 -1.09 -13.08 3.12
CA ALA A 53 -0.59 -12.17 4.15
C ALA A 53 -1.73 -11.46 4.88
N LEU A 54 -2.79 -11.07 4.17
CA LEU A 54 -3.99 -10.48 4.77
C LEU A 54 -4.78 -11.48 5.62
N GLU A 55 -4.83 -12.75 5.21
CA GLU A 55 -5.49 -13.83 5.95
C GLU A 55 -4.78 -14.20 7.26
N ILE A 56 -3.47 -13.93 7.37
CA ILE A 56 -2.71 -14.13 8.61
C ILE A 56 -3.05 -13.06 9.65
N VAL A 57 -3.56 -11.90 9.23
CA VAL A 57 -3.93 -10.82 10.15
C VAL A 57 -5.19 -11.22 10.92
N HIS A 58 -5.04 -11.53 12.20
CA HIS A 58 -6.17 -11.77 13.07
C HIS A 58 -6.82 -10.44 13.46
N SER A 59 -8.12 -10.49 13.75
CA SER A 59 -8.90 -9.32 14.22
C SER A 59 -8.49 -8.82 15.61
N THR A 60 -7.40 -9.32 16.16
CA THR A 60 -6.80 -8.91 17.43
C THR A 60 -5.42 -8.29 17.25
N ASP A 61 -4.83 -8.39 16.06
CA ASP A 61 -3.45 -7.98 15.84
C ASP A 61 -3.39 -6.46 15.64
N PRO A 62 -2.43 -5.78 16.29
CA PRO A 62 -2.12 -4.41 15.96
C PRO A 62 -1.37 -4.36 14.62
N ILE A 63 -1.76 -3.42 13.78
CA ILE A 63 -1.07 -3.14 12.53
C ILE A 63 -0.40 -1.78 12.62
N ALA A 64 0.72 -1.60 11.93
CA ALA A 64 1.31 -0.31 11.66
C ALA A 64 1.11 0.07 10.20
N SER A 65 0.87 1.35 9.95
CA SER A 65 1.10 1.95 8.64
C SER A 65 2.11 3.08 8.74
N ASP A 66 2.99 3.14 7.74
CA ASP A 66 4.06 4.13 7.65
C ASP A 66 4.13 4.66 6.21
N PRO A 67 3.65 5.89 5.96
CA PRO A 67 3.80 6.56 4.69
C PRO A 67 5.17 7.23 4.61
N THR A 68 6.03 6.69 3.74
CA THR A 68 7.35 7.28 3.43
C THR A 68 7.47 7.75 1.98
N PHE A 69 8.39 8.67 1.71
CA PHE A 69 8.65 9.13 0.35
C PHE A 69 9.68 8.24 -0.34
N ARG A 70 9.41 7.90 -1.60
CA ARG A 70 10.46 7.43 -2.50
C ARG A 70 10.74 8.49 -3.54
N LEU A 71 11.87 9.18 -3.40
CA LEU A 71 12.38 10.06 -4.44
C LEU A 71 12.60 9.20 -5.70
N THR A 72 11.77 9.42 -6.71
CA THR A 72 11.89 8.76 -8.01
C THR A 72 12.21 9.84 -9.04
N PRO A 73 13.51 10.12 -9.30
CA PRO A 73 13.93 11.29 -10.07
C PRO A 73 13.47 11.32 -11.53
N ARG A 74 12.81 10.26 -12.02
CA ARG A 74 12.52 10.05 -13.45
C ARG A 74 11.05 9.71 -13.76
N LEU A 75 10.20 9.56 -12.75
CA LEU A 75 8.79 9.18 -12.92
C LEU A 75 7.91 10.17 -12.17
N VAL A 76 7.51 11.22 -12.87
CA VAL A 76 6.31 12.03 -12.54
C VAL A 76 6.32 12.86 -11.25
N GLY A 77 7.40 12.83 -10.44
CA GLY A 77 7.52 13.58 -9.19
C GLY A 77 7.84 12.67 -8.00
N ALA A 78 7.79 13.19 -6.78
CA ALA A 78 7.91 12.36 -5.59
C ALA A 78 6.59 11.58 -5.39
N LEU A 79 6.65 10.25 -5.40
CA LEU A 79 5.52 9.38 -5.07
C LEU A 79 5.58 8.99 -3.60
N GLN A 80 4.40 8.89 -3.00
CA GLN A 80 4.24 8.38 -1.65
C GLN A 80 4.25 6.85 -1.68
N VAL A 81 4.98 6.23 -0.77
CA VAL A 81 4.98 4.79 -0.56
C VAL A 81 4.48 4.53 0.85
N MET A 82 3.34 3.88 0.98
CA MET A 82 2.80 3.47 2.27
C MET A 82 3.07 1.99 2.50
N LEU A 83 3.73 1.67 3.61
CA LEU A 83 3.88 0.31 4.10
C LEU A 83 2.77 0.03 5.10
N VAL A 84 2.16 -1.16 5.01
CA VAL A 84 1.27 -1.69 6.05
C VAL A 84 1.89 -2.99 6.55
N ALA A 85 2.05 -3.10 7.86
CA ALA A 85 2.69 -4.24 8.51
C ALA A 85 1.90 -4.70 9.74
N ILE A 86 2.00 -5.97 10.08
CA ILE A 86 1.49 -6.51 11.34
C ILE A 86 2.61 -6.66 12.37
N PHE A 87 2.27 -6.52 13.65
CA PHE A 87 3.12 -6.99 14.73
C PHE A 87 2.62 -8.36 15.20
N ALA A 88 3.40 -9.40 14.91
CA ALA A 88 3.09 -10.78 15.30
C ALA A 88 4.36 -11.47 15.77
N PHE A 89 4.24 -12.39 16.74
CA PHE A 89 5.38 -13.20 17.23
C PHE A 89 6.62 -12.39 17.64
N GLY A 90 6.42 -11.19 18.20
CA GLY A 90 7.53 -10.29 18.59
C GLY A 90 8.32 -9.70 17.42
N SER A 91 7.75 -9.71 16.20
CA SER A 91 8.37 -9.22 14.97
C SER A 91 7.37 -8.39 14.15
N THR A 92 7.88 -7.67 13.15
CA THR A 92 7.08 -6.87 12.21
C THR A 92 7.12 -7.50 10.82
N PHE A 93 5.96 -7.75 10.23
CA PHE A 93 5.85 -8.37 8.91
C PHE A 93 5.08 -7.46 7.95
N PRO A 94 5.66 -7.06 6.80
CA PRO A 94 4.95 -6.27 5.80
C PRO A 94 3.86 -7.12 5.15
N ILE A 95 2.63 -6.59 5.11
CA ILE A 95 1.46 -7.25 4.53
C ILE A 95 0.94 -6.55 3.28
N ALA A 96 1.20 -5.25 3.14
CA ALA A 96 0.89 -4.51 1.94
C ALA A 96 1.88 -3.36 1.71
N VAL A 97 2.07 -2.99 0.44
CA VAL A 97 2.77 -1.79 0.02
C VAL A 97 1.87 -1.06 -0.96
N ALA A 98 1.62 0.23 -0.73
CA ALA A 98 0.87 1.08 -1.65
C ALA A 98 1.78 2.16 -2.22
N ILE A 99 1.82 2.31 -3.54
CA ILE A 99 2.41 3.46 -4.22
C ILE A 99 1.27 4.40 -4.55
N MET A 100 1.30 5.61 -4.00
CA MET A 100 0.20 6.56 -4.04
C MET A 100 0.63 7.85 -4.75
N ARG A 101 -0.27 8.42 -5.56
CA ARG A 101 -0.04 9.70 -6.24
C ARG A 101 -0.05 10.89 -5.28
N SER A 102 -0.91 10.87 -4.26
CA SER A 102 -1.07 11.97 -3.31
C SER A 102 -1.19 11.47 -1.87
N LYS A 103 -0.92 12.36 -0.92
CA LYS A 103 -1.05 12.13 0.54
C LYS A 103 -2.32 12.74 1.13
N THR A 104 -3.38 12.80 0.33
CA THR A 104 -4.66 13.33 0.78
C THR A 104 -5.40 12.30 1.63
N THR A 105 -6.28 12.75 2.53
CA THR A 105 -7.17 11.84 3.28
C THR A 105 -7.95 10.92 2.36
N GLN A 106 -8.39 11.42 1.21
CA GLN A 106 -9.13 10.64 0.21
C GLN A 106 -8.27 9.54 -0.41
N ALA A 107 -6.98 9.81 -0.70
CA ALA A 107 -6.06 8.80 -1.19
C ALA A 107 -5.81 7.69 -0.17
N TYR A 108 -5.55 8.06 1.09
CA TYR A 108 -5.40 7.10 2.19
C TYR A 108 -6.66 6.26 2.40
N GLU A 109 -7.82 6.91 2.52
CA GLU A 109 -9.11 6.25 2.68
C GLU A 109 -9.37 5.23 1.57
N ALA A 110 -9.07 5.60 0.32
CA ALA A 110 -9.27 4.72 -0.82
C ALA A 110 -8.38 3.47 -0.73
N VAL A 111 -7.09 3.63 -0.38
CA VAL A 111 -6.19 2.48 -0.17
C VAL A 111 -6.70 1.58 0.97
N PHE A 112 -7.10 2.16 2.09
CA PHE A 112 -7.57 1.41 3.25
C PHE A 112 -8.89 0.68 2.99
N LYS A 113 -9.84 1.30 2.29
CA LYS A 113 -11.06 0.63 1.82
C LYS A 113 -10.72 -0.54 0.93
N LYS A 114 -9.75 -0.39 0.02
CA LYS A 114 -9.34 -1.49 -0.85
C LYS A 114 -8.70 -2.64 -0.06
N LEU A 115 -7.84 -2.36 0.90
CA LEU A 115 -7.26 -3.38 1.78
C LEU A 115 -8.34 -4.08 2.63
N LYS A 116 -9.36 -3.34 3.09
CA LYS A 116 -10.52 -3.88 3.81
C LYS A 116 -11.32 -4.87 2.94
N GLU A 117 -11.61 -4.50 1.70
CA GLU A 117 -12.26 -5.40 0.72
C GLU A 117 -11.47 -6.68 0.51
N LEU A 118 -10.14 -6.60 0.56
CA LEU A 118 -9.24 -7.74 0.40
C LEU A 118 -9.08 -8.59 1.67
N GLY A 119 -9.75 -8.22 2.76
CA GLY A 119 -9.82 -9.00 3.99
C GLY A 119 -9.02 -8.45 5.16
N LEU A 120 -8.40 -7.26 5.04
CA LEU A 120 -7.74 -6.62 6.17
C LEU A 120 -8.76 -6.29 7.27
N LYS A 121 -8.51 -6.77 8.49
CA LYS A 121 -9.39 -6.61 9.66
C LYS A 121 -8.56 -6.21 10.88
N PRO A 122 -8.04 -4.97 10.96
CA PRO A 122 -7.20 -4.56 12.07
C PRO A 122 -8.06 -4.31 13.32
N LYS A 123 -7.54 -4.68 14.50
CA LYS A 123 -8.13 -4.25 15.78
C LYS A 123 -7.72 -2.85 16.15
N GLN A 124 -6.41 -2.61 16.00
CA GLN A 124 -5.73 -1.40 16.38
C GLN A 124 -4.79 -1.03 15.25
N VAL A 125 -4.71 0.26 14.97
CA VAL A 125 -3.82 0.81 13.95
C VAL A 125 -2.87 1.77 14.63
N VAL A 126 -1.57 1.58 14.39
CA VAL A 126 -0.51 2.50 14.76
C VAL A 126 -0.11 3.26 13.50
N THR A 127 -0.20 4.58 13.54
CA THR A 127 0.18 5.45 12.42
C THR A 127 1.20 6.47 12.91
N ASP A 128 1.85 7.17 11.98
CA ASP A 128 2.57 8.40 12.35
C ASP A 128 1.57 9.53 12.69
N TRP A 129 2.09 10.71 13.02
CA TRP A 129 1.33 11.92 13.34
C TRP A 129 0.69 12.59 12.13
N GLU A 130 0.79 12.01 10.94
CA GLU A 130 0.17 12.57 9.73
C GLU A 130 -1.36 12.59 9.86
N VAL A 131 -1.95 13.79 9.83
CA VAL A 131 -3.39 13.99 9.99
C VAL A 131 -4.20 13.28 8.91
N ALA A 132 -3.74 13.36 7.65
CA ALA A 132 -4.45 12.82 6.51
C ALA A 132 -4.58 11.28 6.58
N GLU A 133 -3.52 10.60 7.01
CA GLU A 133 -3.48 9.15 7.18
C GLU A 133 -4.47 8.69 8.27
N ARG A 134 -4.40 9.31 9.45
CA ARG A 134 -5.29 9.01 10.58
C ARG A 134 -6.75 9.16 10.20
N GLU A 135 -7.11 10.25 9.52
CA GLU A 135 -8.46 10.46 9.02
C GLU A 135 -8.85 9.43 7.95
N GLY A 136 -7.91 9.01 7.11
CA GLY A 136 -8.13 7.94 6.14
C GLY A 136 -8.53 6.62 6.83
N TRP A 137 -7.80 6.23 7.87
CA TRP A 137 -8.12 5.04 8.67
C TRP A 137 -9.48 5.16 9.34
N ARG A 138 -9.79 6.32 9.96
CA ARG A 138 -11.11 6.60 10.57
C ARG A 138 -12.25 6.36 9.59
N ARG A 139 -12.14 6.90 8.38
CA ARG A 139 -13.19 6.82 7.36
C ARG A 139 -13.33 5.42 6.75
N ALA A 140 -12.23 4.69 6.59
CA ALA A 140 -12.27 3.33 6.02
C ALA A 140 -12.74 2.28 7.04
N PHE A 141 -12.35 2.44 8.30
CA PHE A 141 -12.63 1.53 9.40
C PHE A 141 -13.38 2.28 10.50
N HIS A 142 -14.67 2.55 10.26
CA HIS A 142 -15.56 3.04 11.31
C HIS A 142 -15.51 2.09 12.52
N LYS A 143 -15.08 2.61 13.67
CA LYS A 143 -14.70 1.91 14.90
C LYS A 143 -13.39 1.11 14.79
N ALA A 144 -12.27 1.81 14.66
CA ALA A 144 -11.08 1.41 15.41
C ALA A 144 -11.09 2.33 16.64
N ASP A 145 -11.33 1.77 17.82
CA ASP A 145 -11.20 2.52 19.08
C ASP A 145 -9.78 3.09 19.13
N TYR A 146 -9.69 4.42 19.16
CA TYR A 146 -8.45 5.16 19.46
C TYR A 146 -8.28 5.21 20.97
#